data_AF-A0A1H9AYL8-F1
#
_entry.id   AF-A0A1H9AYL8-F1
#
_cell.length_a   1.000
_cell.length_b   1.000
_cell.length_c   1.000
_cell.angle_alpha   90.00
_cell.angle_beta   90.00
_cell.angle_gamma   90.00
#
_symmetry.space_group_name_H-M   'P 1'
#
loop_
_entity.id
_entity.type
_entity.pdbx_description
1 polymer ?
#
loop_
_entity_poly.entity_id
_entity_poly.type
_entity_poly.pdbx_seq_one_letter_code
_entity_poly.pdbx_strand_id
1 'polypeptide(L)'
;MRVEKGVDLDPDEVARALERTLDDPRSWRSTGRVRFSLVAAGEQADLHAYLVTPGTTDKLCYPLLTRGEVSCRSGNKVVLNAKRWTLGAEAYGSDVADYRDYLANHEFGHALGHSHVGCPARGRPAPVMLQQTKGLQGCTANPWPSVTKG
;
A
#
# COMPACT_ATOMS: atom_id res chain seq x y z
N MET A 1 -13.32 -4.31 -1.71
CA MET A 1 -12.85 -3.15 -0.92
C MET A 1 -13.87 -2.84 0.16
N ARG A 2 -13.45 -2.33 1.33
CA ARG A 2 -14.35 -1.77 2.34
C ARG A 2 -13.78 -0.44 2.84
N VAL A 3 -14.56 0.63 2.76
CA VAL A 3 -14.21 1.92 3.37
C VAL A 3 -14.97 2.05 4.68
N GLU A 4 -14.31 2.52 5.74
CA GLU A 4 -14.96 2.75 7.03
C GLU A 4 -16.04 3.83 6.91
N LYS A 5 -17.19 3.59 7.55
CA LYS A 5 -18.28 4.57 7.61
C LYS A 5 -17.79 5.88 8.22
N GLY A 6 -18.06 7.00 7.55
CA GLY A 6 -17.64 8.33 7.98
C GLY A 6 -16.31 8.79 7.37
N VAL A 7 -15.63 7.94 6.60
CA VAL A 7 -14.59 8.37 5.66
C VAL A 7 -15.26 8.77 4.36
N ASP A 8 -15.03 10.00 3.91
CA ASP A 8 -15.59 10.57 2.68
C ASP A 8 -14.80 10.10 1.43
N LEU A 9 -14.81 8.80 1.18
CA LEU A 9 -14.20 8.16 0.02
C LEU A 9 -15.12 7.06 -0.50
N ASP A 10 -15.32 7.05 -1.81
CA ASP A 10 -16.12 6.02 -2.48
C ASP A 10 -15.37 4.67 -2.52
N PRO A 11 -15.96 3.57 -2.01
CA PRO A 11 -15.30 2.27 -2.00
C PRO A 11 -14.91 1.74 -3.38
N ASP A 12 -15.69 2.02 -4.41
CA ASP A 12 -15.42 1.54 -5.77
C ASP A 12 -14.33 2.38 -6.43
N GLU A 13 -14.25 3.69 -6.15
CA GLU A 13 -13.14 4.52 -6.60
C GLU A 13 -11.81 4.08 -6.00
N VAL A 14 -11.79 3.79 -4.69
CA VAL A 14 -10.60 3.26 -4.01
C VAL A 14 -10.25 1.87 -4.57
N ALA A 15 -11.24 0.99 -4.79
CA ALA A 15 -11.01 -0.32 -5.38
C ALA A 15 -10.38 -0.20 -6.77
N ARG A 16 -10.95 0.63 -7.66
CA ARG A 16 -10.41 0.88 -9.00
C ARG A 16 -9.02 1.50 -8.96
N ALA A 17 -8.73 2.36 -7.98
CA ALA A 17 -7.39 2.91 -7.80
C ALA A 17 -6.38 1.79 -7.48
N LEU A 18 -6.69 0.92 -6.52
CA LEU A 18 -5.83 -0.24 -6.22
C LEU A 18 -5.65 -1.15 -7.43
N GLU A 19 -6.72 -1.46 -8.16
CA GLU A 19 -6.65 -2.30 -9.34
C GLU A 19 -5.74 -1.70 -10.41
N ARG A 20 -5.88 -0.40 -10.71
CA ARG A 20 -5.01 0.30 -11.66
C ARG A 20 -3.55 0.22 -11.24
N THR A 21 -3.24 0.48 -9.96
CA THR A 21 -1.87 0.39 -9.47
C THR A 21 -1.33 -1.04 -9.60
N LEU A 22 -2.10 -2.05 -9.19
CA LEU A 22 -1.65 -3.43 -9.12
C LEU A 22 -1.55 -4.11 -10.49
N ASP A 23 -2.35 -3.67 -11.46
CA ASP A 23 -2.29 -4.13 -12.85
C ASP A 23 -1.23 -3.38 -13.68
N ASP A 24 -0.69 -2.26 -13.19
CA ASP A 24 0.33 -1.48 -13.88
C ASP A 24 1.57 -2.36 -14.19
N PRO A 25 2.13 -2.30 -15.40
CA PRO A 25 3.31 -3.09 -15.78
C PRO A 25 4.55 -2.82 -14.92
N ARG A 26 4.59 -1.73 -14.16
CA ARG A 26 5.64 -1.40 -13.19
C ARG A 26 5.41 -2.04 -11.82
N SER A 27 4.18 -2.49 -11.54
CA SER A 27 3.78 -3.18 -10.30
C SER A 27 4.26 -4.64 -10.27
N TRP A 28 3.76 -5.44 -9.33
CA TRP A 28 4.12 -6.84 -9.09
C TRP A 28 3.86 -7.73 -10.32
N ARG A 29 2.94 -7.33 -11.20
CA ARG A 29 2.73 -7.96 -12.52
C ARG A 29 4.01 -8.06 -13.34
N SER A 30 4.93 -7.10 -13.20
CA SER A 30 6.26 -7.11 -13.84
C SER A 30 7.11 -8.35 -13.52
N THR A 31 6.78 -9.10 -12.46
CA THR A 31 7.48 -10.35 -12.11
C THR A 31 7.08 -11.52 -13.00
N GLY A 32 5.94 -11.43 -13.70
CA GLY A 32 5.34 -12.54 -14.44
C GLY A 32 4.77 -13.66 -13.54
N ARG A 33 4.86 -13.53 -12.21
CA ARG A 33 4.50 -14.59 -11.25
C ARG A 33 3.15 -14.38 -10.57
N VAL A 34 2.70 -13.13 -10.51
CA VAL A 34 1.49 -12.74 -9.77
C VAL A 34 0.63 -11.80 -10.59
N ARG A 35 -0.68 -11.90 -10.40
CA ARG A 35 -1.69 -10.98 -10.92
C ARG A 35 -2.76 -10.80 -9.85
N PHE A 36 -3.26 -9.58 -9.72
CA PHE A 36 -4.39 -9.27 -8.88
C PHE A 36 -5.61 -9.00 -9.76
N SER A 37 -6.79 -9.36 -9.28
CA SER A 37 -8.05 -9.06 -9.96
C SER A 37 -9.08 -8.70 -8.90
N LEU A 38 -9.83 -7.63 -9.14
CA LEU A 38 -11.00 -7.36 -8.31
C LEU A 38 -12.07 -8.42 -8.60
N VAL A 39 -12.69 -8.91 -7.55
CA VAL A 39 -13.85 -9.82 -7.65
C VAL A 39 -15.12 -9.05 -7.31
N ALA A 40 -16.25 -9.54 -7.81
CA ALA A 40 -17.53 -8.89 -7.58
C ALA A 40 -17.89 -8.88 -6.08
N ALA A 41 -18.72 -7.92 -5.67
CA ALA A 41 -19.21 -7.87 -4.30
C ALA A 41 -19.99 -9.15 -3.97
N GLY A 42 -19.63 -9.82 -2.86
CA GLY A 42 -20.25 -11.06 -2.42
C GLY A 42 -19.52 -12.33 -2.89
N GLU A 43 -18.59 -12.22 -3.84
CA GLU A 43 -17.72 -13.34 -4.21
C GLU A 43 -16.58 -13.53 -3.21
N GLN A 44 -16.04 -14.75 -3.18
CA GLN A 44 -14.89 -15.08 -2.34
C GLN A 44 -13.62 -14.43 -2.89
N ALA A 45 -12.84 -13.82 -2.00
CA ALA A 45 -11.56 -13.19 -2.33
C ALA A 45 -10.46 -13.72 -1.41
N ASP A 46 -9.26 -13.92 -1.96
CA ASP A 46 -8.08 -14.32 -1.17
C ASP A 46 -7.61 -13.21 -0.24
N LEU A 47 -7.81 -11.95 -0.65
CA LEU A 47 -7.43 -10.76 0.09
C LEU A 47 -8.62 -9.80 0.22
N HIS A 48 -8.68 -9.14 1.38
CA HIS A 48 -9.67 -8.10 1.64
C HIS A 48 -8.97 -6.78 1.94
N ALA A 49 -9.09 -5.82 1.02
CA ALA A 49 -8.62 -4.46 1.24
C ALA A 49 -9.64 -3.66 2.07
N TYR A 50 -9.13 -2.93 3.06
CA TYR A 50 -9.85 -2.01 3.93
C TYR A 50 -9.21 -0.63 3.85
N LEU A 51 -10.00 0.43 3.85
CA LEU A 51 -9.54 1.79 4.03
C LEU A 51 -10.26 2.38 5.24
N VAL A 52 -9.52 2.63 6.31
CA VAL A 52 -10.09 2.90 7.64
C VAL A 52 -9.33 4.01 8.36
N THR A 53 -10.01 4.68 9.30
CA THR A 53 -9.44 5.73 10.15
C THR A 53 -8.24 5.21 10.97
N PRO A 54 -7.32 6.09 11.41
CA PRO A 54 -6.13 5.71 12.17
C PRO A 54 -6.40 4.76 13.36
N GLY A 55 -7.43 5.05 14.17
CA GLY A 55 -7.77 4.23 15.34
C GLY A 55 -8.32 2.85 14.96
N THR A 56 -9.04 2.75 13.84
CA THR A 56 -9.51 1.46 13.31
C THR A 56 -8.37 0.68 12.65
N THR A 57 -7.39 1.37 12.03
CA THR A 57 -6.15 0.74 11.54
C THR A 57 -5.42 0.04 12.69
N ASP A 58 -5.21 0.73 13.82
CA ASP A 58 -4.54 0.15 15.00
C ASP A 58 -5.21 -1.13 15.49
N LYS A 59 -6.55 -1.16 15.51
CA LYS A 59 -7.33 -2.33 15.93
C LYS A 59 -7.20 -3.50 14.95
N LEU A 60 -7.32 -3.24 13.65
CA LEU A 60 -7.28 -4.28 12.62
C LEU A 60 -5.86 -4.83 12.40
N CYS A 61 -4.84 -4.02 12.69
CA CYS A 61 -3.44 -4.39 12.53
C CYS A 61 -2.83 -5.09 13.75
N TYR A 62 -3.46 -5.02 14.93
CA TYR A 62 -2.96 -5.65 16.15
C TYR A 62 -2.64 -7.15 15.92
N PRO A 63 -1.48 -7.66 16.37
CA PRO A 63 -0.52 -7.06 17.31
C PRO A 63 0.50 -6.06 16.71
N LEU A 64 0.43 -5.74 15.42
CA LEU A 64 1.30 -4.73 14.82
C LEU A 64 0.90 -3.34 15.32
N LEU A 65 1.88 -2.60 15.85
CA LEU A 65 1.64 -1.27 16.40
C LEU A 65 1.78 -0.20 15.31
N THR A 66 0.69 0.08 14.61
CA THR A 66 0.65 1.13 13.56
C THR A 66 0.65 2.56 14.12
N ARG A 67 0.21 2.72 15.38
CA ARG A 67 0.11 4.00 16.12
C ARG A 67 -0.64 5.08 15.34
N GLY A 68 -1.60 4.67 14.51
CA GLY A 68 -2.38 5.55 13.64
C GLY A 68 -1.61 6.17 12.47
N GLU A 69 -0.33 5.82 12.27
CA GLU A 69 0.55 6.52 11.33
C GLU A 69 0.92 5.70 10.10
N VAL A 70 0.65 4.40 10.05
CA VAL A 70 0.99 3.53 8.91
C VAL A 70 -0.13 2.56 8.60
N SER A 71 -0.09 1.99 7.40
CA SER A 71 -0.92 0.88 6.96
C SER A 71 -0.29 -0.45 7.39
N CYS A 72 -1.00 -1.57 7.18
CA CYS A 72 -0.45 -2.90 7.40
C CYS A 72 -1.13 -3.97 6.53
N ARG A 73 -0.51 -5.15 6.51
CA ARG A 73 -1.17 -6.41 6.19
C ARG A 73 -1.28 -7.28 7.43
N SER A 74 -2.49 -7.77 7.75
CA SER A 74 -2.77 -8.66 8.88
C SER A 74 -3.60 -9.86 8.41
N GLY A 75 -3.00 -11.05 8.39
CA GLY A 75 -3.60 -12.23 7.76
C GLY A 75 -3.93 -11.98 6.28
N ASN A 76 -5.19 -12.16 5.90
CA ASN A 76 -5.71 -11.85 4.56
C ASN A 76 -6.25 -10.41 4.42
N LYS A 77 -6.07 -9.55 5.44
CA LYS A 77 -6.49 -8.16 5.41
C LYS A 77 -5.35 -7.26 4.97
N VAL A 78 -5.59 -6.46 3.94
CA VAL A 78 -4.75 -5.32 3.57
C VAL A 78 -5.43 -4.08 4.12
N VAL A 79 -4.86 -3.46 5.14
CA VAL A 79 -5.47 -2.35 5.89
C VAL A 79 -4.75 -1.06 5.54
N LEU A 80 -5.40 -0.22 4.76
CA LEU A 80 -4.94 1.10 4.36
C LEU A 80 -5.43 2.13 5.37
N ASN A 81 -4.49 2.92 5.90
CA ASN A 81 -4.81 4.03 6.78
C ASN A 81 -5.37 5.20 5.95
N ALA A 82 -6.61 5.60 6.24
CA ALA A 82 -7.33 6.64 5.52
C ALA A 82 -6.63 8.01 5.60
N LYS A 83 -6.01 8.34 6.73
CA LYS A 83 -5.19 9.56 6.85
C LYS A 83 -4.07 9.56 5.82
N ARG A 84 -3.40 8.42 5.64
CA ARG A 84 -2.31 8.27 4.67
C ARG A 84 -2.79 8.23 3.23
N TRP A 85 -3.89 7.54 2.96
CA TRP A 85 -4.49 7.56 1.63
C TRP A 85 -4.89 8.97 1.18
N THR A 86 -5.37 9.80 2.10
CA THR A 86 -5.83 11.16 1.78
C THR A 86 -4.70 12.17 1.75
N LEU A 87 -3.78 12.12 2.72
CA LEU A 87 -2.76 13.18 2.90
C LEU A 87 -1.38 12.81 2.38
N GLY A 88 -1.15 11.55 2.04
CA GLY A 88 0.17 11.06 1.68
C GLY A 88 1.12 10.90 2.88
N ALA A 89 2.41 10.87 2.57
CA ALA A 89 3.50 10.94 3.53
C ALA A 89 4.51 12.01 3.10
N GLU A 90 5.23 12.57 4.07
CA GLU A 90 6.21 13.64 3.85
C GLU A 90 7.23 13.30 2.75
N ALA A 91 7.64 12.02 2.67
CA ALA A 91 8.55 11.51 1.64
C ALA A 91 8.10 11.75 0.19
N TYR A 92 6.80 11.97 -0.05
CA TYR A 92 6.21 12.20 -1.36
C TYR A 92 5.77 13.66 -1.56
N GLY A 93 5.95 14.54 -0.57
CA GLY A 93 5.54 15.93 -0.64
C GLY A 93 4.05 16.08 -0.99
N SER A 94 3.74 16.83 -2.04
CA SER A 94 2.38 17.03 -2.54
C SER A 94 1.89 15.92 -3.49
N ASP A 95 2.73 14.95 -3.85
CA ASP A 95 2.36 13.88 -4.78
C ASP A 95 1.64 12.72 -4.06
N VAL A 96 0.39 12.99 -3.69
CA VAL A 96 -0.47 12.01 -3.04
C VAL A 96 -0.82 10.83 -3.97
N ALA A 97 -0.85 11.06 -5.28
CA ALA A 97 -1.14 10.01 -6.25
C ALA A 97 -0.02 8.95 -6.25
N ASP A 98 1.24 9.38 -6.36
CA ASP A 98 2.40 8.49 -6.34
C ASP A 98 2.54 7.80 -4.97
N TYR A 99 2.17 8.49 -3.88
CA TYR A 99 2.09 7.85 -2.56
C TYR A 99 1.01 6.74 -2.49
N ARG A 100 -0.16 6.92 -3.11
CA ARG A 100 -1.21 5.88 -3.14
C ARG A 100 -0.73 4.65 -3.90
N ASP A 101 -0.02 4.86 -5.00
CA ASP A 101 0.60 3.78 -5.76
C ASP A 101 1.63 3.01 -4.90
N TYR A 102 2.47 3.74 -4.17
CA TYR A 102 3.42 3.17 -3.22
C TYR A 102 2.70 2.36 -2.15
N LEU A 103 1.69 2.94 -1.51
CA LEU A 103 0.97 2.32 -0.39
C LEU A 103 0.30 1.03 -0.82
N ALA A 104 -0.35 1.03 -1.99
CA ALA A 104 -0.94 -0.16 -2.58
C ALA A 104 0.11 -1.23 -2.84
N ASN A 105 1.21 -0.90 -3.55
CA ASN A 105 2.25 -1.87 -3.86
C ASN A 105 2.94 -2.41 -2.60
N HIS A 106 3.19 -1.57 -1.59
CA HIS A 106 3.83 -1.96 -0.34
C HIS A 106 2.99 -2.97 0.45
N GLU A 107 1.72 -2.66 0.70
CA GLU A 107 0.87 -3.53 1.53
C GLU A 107 0.48 -4.82 0.80
N PHE A 108 0.29 -4.78 -0.52
CA PHE A 108 0.14 -6.01 -1.30
C PHE A 108 1.45 -6.78 -1.45
N GLY A 109 2.61 -6.12 -1.38
CA GLY A 109 3.91 -6.78 -1.26
C GLY A 109 4.01 -7.63 0.02
N HIS A 110 3.49 -7.14 1.15
CA HIS A 110 3.33 -7.94 2.35
C HIS A 110 2.35 -9.11 2.17
N ALA A 111 1.26 -8.92 1.42
CA ALA A 111 0.34 -10.00 1.09
C ALA A 111 1.06 -11.13 0.32
N LEU A 112 1.96 -10.77 -0.60
CA LEU A 112 2.83 -11.68 -1.35
C LEU A 112 3.99 -12.28 -0.55
N GLY A 113 4.16 -11.89 0.72
CA GLY A 113 5.18 -12.44 1.61
C GLY A 113 6.51 -11.67 1.64
N HIS A 114 6.57 -10.47 1.04
CA HIS A 114 7.77 -9.64 1.12
C HIS A 114 7.85 -8.91 2.47
N SER A 115 9.02 -8.97 3.11
CA SER A 115 9.34 -8.20 4.32
C SER A 115 9.91 -6.83 3.99
N HIS A 116 9.99 -5.95 4.98
CA HIS A 116 10.66 -4.66 4.81
C HIS A 116 12.13 -4.82 4.42
N VAL A 117 12.63 -3.88 3.63
CA VAL A 117 14.06 -3.76 3.28
C VAL A 117 14.54 -2.33 3.48
N GLY A 118 15.85 -2.15 3.61
CA GLY A 118 16.47 -0.83 3.77
C GLY A 118 16.72 -0.11 2.44
N CYS A 119 17.06 1.19 2.54
CA CYS A 119 17.61 1.92 1.40
C CYS A 119 18.99 1.33 0.99
N PRO A 120 19.19 0.91 -0.27
CA PRO A 120 20.45 0.27 -0.68
C PRO A 120 21.64 1.25 -0.74
N ALA A 121 21.38 2.50 -1.14
CA ALA A 121 22.37 3.58 -1.12
C ALA A 121 21.68 4.94 -1.30
N ARG A 122 22.34 5.99 -0.80
CA ARG A 122 21.85 7.37 -0.91
C ARG A 122 21.62 7.76 -2.38
N GLY A 123 20.50 8.44 -2.64
CA GLY A 123 20.12 8.92 -3.98
C GLY A 123 19.62 7.84 -4.94
N ARG A 124 19.60 6.56 -4.53
CA ARG A 124 18.97 5.49 -5.32
C ARG A 124 17.45 5.49 -5.08
N PRO A 125 16.65 4.98 -6.04
CA PRO A 125 15.24 4.71 -5.79
C PRO A 125 15.07 3.78 -4.59
N ALA A 126 14.17 4.13 -3.68
CA ALA A 126 13.81 3.28 -2.57
C ALA A 126 13.18 1.98 -3.09
N PRO A 127 13.55 0.80 -2.56
CA PRO A 127 12.77 -0.40 -2.80
C PRO A 127 11.32 -0.16 -2.36
N VAL A 128 10.34 -0.69 -3.09
CA VAL A 128 8.93 -0.49 -2.71
C VAL A 128 8.63 -1.05 -1.32
N MET A 129 9.39 -2.05 -0.88
CA MET A 129 9.30 -2.64 0.45
C MET A 129 10.10 -1.90 1.52
N LEU A 130 10.78 -0.79 1.21
CA LEU A 130 11.17 0.17 2.22
C LEU A 130 9.90 0.80 2.82
N GLN A 131 9.83 0.99 4.14
CA GLN A 131 8.69 1.63 4.79
C GLN A 131 8.74 3.16 4.60
N GLN A 132 8.54 3.62 3.36
CA GLN A 132 8.71 5.01 2.92
C GLN A 132 7.75 5.98 3.61
N THR A 133 6.61 5.51 4.14
CA THR A 133 5.73 6.31 5.03
C THR A 133 6.47 6.86 6.25
N LYS A 134 7.52 6.18 6.73
CA LYS A 134 8.37 6.62 7.85
C LYS A 134 9.61 7.40 7.40
N GLY A 135 9.85 7.52 6.10
CA GLY A 135 11.03 8.18 5.52
C GLY A 135 11.85 7.27 4.59
N LEU A 136 12.73 7.90 3.83
CA LEU A 136 13.43 7.27 2.71
C LEU A 136 14.85 6.78 3.03
N GLN A 137 15.37 7.03 4.23
CA GLN A 137 16.71 6.61 4.65
C GLN A 137 17.83 7.03 3.65
N GLY A 138 17.67 8.19 3.01
CA GLY A 138 18.59 8.72 2.01
C GLY A 138 18.31 8.31 0.56
N CYS A 139 17.37 7.40 0.31
CA CYS A 139 16.87 7.09 -1.03
C CYS A 139 15.94 8.18 -1.56
N THR A 140 15.56 8.08 -2.83
CA THR A 140 14.46 8.83 -3.44
C THR A 140 13.16 8.04 -3.36
N ALA A 141 12.01 8.73 -3.30
CA ALA A 141 10.69 8.10 -3.30
C ALA A 141 10.51 7.24 -4.56
N ASN A 142 9.88 6.08 -4.40
CA ASN A 142 9.57 5.18 -5.50
C ASN A 142 8.40 4.25 -5.13
N PRO A 143 7.29 4.29 -5.87
CA PRO A 143 6.14 3.46 -5.59
C PRO A 143 6.18 2.10 -6.30
N TRP A 144 7.14 1.86 -7.19
CA TRP A 144 7.08 0.74 -8.12
C TRP A 144 8.10 -0.36 -7.79
N PRO A 145 7.67 -1.64 -7.65
CA PRO A 145 8.57 -2.77 -7.44
C PRO A 145 9.54 -3.03 -8.62
N SER A 146 9.15 -2.71 -9.85
CA SER A 146 9.98 -2.94 -11.04
C SER A 146 11.30 -2.15 -11.05
N VAL A 147 11.34 -0.98 -10.39
CA VAL A 147 12.47 -0.04 -10.43
C VAL A 147 13.68 -0.53 -9.64
N THR A 148 13.46 -1.33 -8.60
CA THR A 148 14.53 -1.81 -7.70
C THR A 148 14.78 -3.31 -7.82
N LYS A 149 14.33 -3.93 -8.92
CA LYS A 149 14.77 -5.29 -9.24
C LYS A 149 16.24 -5.21 -9.63
N GLY A 150 17.10 -5.68 -8.73
CA GLY A 150 18.46 -6.10 -9.07
C GLY A 150 18.43 -7.36 -9.91
#